data_AF-A0A7S1D4K0-F1
#
_entry.id   AF-A0A7S1D4K0-F1
#
_cell.length_a   1.000
_cell.length_b   1.000
_cell.length_c   1.000
_cell.angle_alpha   90.00
_cell.angle_beta   90.00
_cell.angle_gamma   90.00
#
_symmetry.space_group_name_H-M   'P 1'
#
loop_
_entity.id
_entity.type
_entity.pdbx_description
1 polymer ?
#
loop_
_entity_poly.entity_id
_entity_poly.type
_entity_poly.pdbx_seq_one_letter_code
_entity_poly.pdbx_strand_id
1 'polypeptide(L)'
;EIPEIMEAMQQSAEDLGTPGRDDYYGYGLVDAKAAYDLLNDKYPRTVSSSSSSAVGSSPVHCNDGEMHFTLKLHLDEKPTETSWEVKHLTTFDVELSGANYENGGMVLINQCIPADCYSFVIKDSGGDGMCCDHGTGGYSLLVDGTAIVPKGGRFGTEDVQAFGSCAVPSEYVMMAP
;
A
#
# COMPACT_ATOMS: atom_id res chain seq x y z
N GLU A 1 -2.56 25.07 18.77
CA GLU A 1 -3.40 24.40 17.75
C GLU A 1 -2.82 24.76 16.39
N ILE A 2 -2.61 23.79 15.50
CA ILE A 2 -1.98 24.00 14.18
C ILE A 2 -3.11 24.02 13.14
N PRO A 3 -3.77 25.17 12.89
CA PRO A 3 -4.86 25.28 11.91
C PRO A 3 -4.45 24.89 10.49
N GLU A 4 -3.15 24.90 10.20
CA GLU A 4 -2.57 24.67 8.88
C GLU A 4 -2.69 23.21 8.42
N ILE A 5 -2.59 22.25 9.34
CA ILE A 5 -2.69 20.81 9.01
C ILE A 5 -4.14 20.48 8.65
N MET A 6 -5.11 21.06 9.35
CA MET A 6 -6.53 20.85 9.04
C MET A 6 -6.90 21.43 7.68
N GLU A 7 -6.38 22.61 7.33
CA GLU A 7 -6.62 23.23 6.03
C GLU A 7 -6.08 22.36 4.88
N ALA A 8 -4.85 21.83 5.03
CA ALA A 8 -4.25 20.97 4.02
C ALA A 8 -5.02 19.66 3.81
N MET A 9 -5.51 19.05 4.89
CA MET A 9 -6.34 17.84 4.80
C MET A 9 -7.73 18.12 4.20
N GLN A 10 -8.26 19.33 4.34
CA GLN A 10 -9.55 19.71 3.73
C GLN A 10 -9.39 20.03 2.24
N GLN A 11 -8.29 20.66 1.84
CA GLN A 11 -8.02 21.01 0.44
C GLN A 11 -7.59 19.81 -0.40
N SER A 12 -7.00 18.80 0.23
CA SER A 12 -6.56 17.58 -0.46
C SER A 12 -7.63 16.50 -0.54
N ALA A 13 -8.77 16.69 0.10
CA ALA A 13 -9.80 15.67 0.11
C ALA A 13 -10.49 15.56 -1.26
N GLU A 14 -10.61 14.34 -1.76
CA GLU A 14 -11.31 14.04 -3.01
C GLU A 14 -12.82 14.01 -2.75
N ASP A 15 -13.54 14.94 -3.37
CA ASP A 15 -14.97 15.12 -3.21
C ASP A 15 -15.75 13.99 -3.90
N LEU A 16 -16.29 13.08 -3.09
CA LEU A 16 -17.10 11.94 -3.54
C LEU A 16 -18.61 12.25 -3.54
N GLY A 17 -18.99 13.49 -3.26
CA GLY A 17 -20.36 13.94 -3.07
C GLY A 17 -20.74 15.13 -3.97
N THR A 18 -21.59 16.01 -3.44
CA THR A 18 -21.91 17.29 -4.10
C THR A 18 -20.71 18.23 -4.03
N PRO A 19 -20.39 18.99 -5.11
CA PRO A 19 -19.26 19.91 -5.15
C PRO A 19 -19.13 20.78 -3.88
N GLY A 20 -18.08 20.55 -3.11
CA GLY A 20 -17.79 21.23 -1.85
C GLY A 20 -18.11 20.38 -0.62
N ARG A 21 -18.20 21.03 0.56
CA ARG A 21 -18.47 20.30 1.80
C ARG A 21 -19.92 19.82 1.82
N ASP A 22 -20.14 18.52 1.95
CA ASP A 22 -21.46 17.93 2.10
C ASP A 22 -21.65 17.26 3.49
N ASP A 23 -22.91 17.04 3.87
CA ASP A 23 -23.27 16.51 5.20
C ASP A 23 -23.02 14.99 5.34
N TYR A 24 -22.76 14.28 4.23
CA TYR A 24 -22.62 12.83 4.19
C TYR A 24 -21.15 12.37 4.06
N TYR A 25 -20.34 13.08 3.26
CA TYR A 25 -18.91 12.80 3.03
C TYR A 25 -17.98 13.92 3.52
N GLY A 26 -18.50 15.02 4.07
CA GLY A 26 -17.67 16.11 4.60
C GLY A 26 -16.93 16.82 3.48
N TYR A 27 -15.59 16.82 3.50
CA TYR A 27 -14.79 17.33 2.37
C TYR A 27 -14.40 16.24 1.38
N GLY A 28 -14.89 15.01 1.58
CA GLY A 28 -14.50 13.85 0.81
C GLY A 28 -13.40 13.00 1.47
N LEU A 29 -12.77 12.11 0.70
CA LEU A 29 -11.69 11.24 1.18
C LEU A 29 -10.37 12.02 1.24
N VAL A 30 -9.78 12.13 2.44
CA VAL A 30 -8.50 12.82 2.62
C VAL A 30 -7.38 12.13 1.85
N ASP A 31 -6.83 12.82 0.84
CA ASP A 31 -5.56 12.43 0.23
C ASP A 31 -4.41 13.00 1.08
N ALA A 32 -3.77 12.13 1.84
CA ALA A 32 -2.64 12.49 2.70
C ALA A 32 -1.41 12.95 1.88
N LYS A 33 -1.26 12.51 0.63
CA LYS A 33 -0.17 12.91 -0.26
C LYS A 33 -0.38 14.32 -0.76
N ALA A 34 -1.57 14.63 -1.27
CA ALA A 34 -1.90 16.00 -1.70
C ALA A 34 -1.89 16.98 -0.52
N ALA A 35 -2.30 16.57 0.70
CA ALA A 35 -2.17 17.42 1.89
C ALA A 35 -0.70 17.73 2.22
N TYR A 36 0.17 16.73 2.10
CA TYR A 36 1.60 16.88 2.36
C TYR A 36 2.25 17.83 1.35
N ASP A 37 1.92 17.69 0.07
CA ASP A 37 2.43 18.55 -1.00
C ASP A 37 1.98 20.01 -0.82
N LEU A 38 0.71 20.25 -0.45
CA LEU A 38 0.19 21.59 -0.11
C LEU A 38 0.92 22.23 1.07
N LEU A 39 1.24 21.45 2.11
CA LEU A 39 2.00 21.96 3.25
C LEU A 39 3.44 22.31 2.88
N ASN A 40 4.07 21.53 2.00
CA ASN A 40 5.45 21.76 1.58
C ASN A 40 5.59 22.96 0.63
N ASP A 41 4.57 23.23 -0.19
CA ASP A 41 4.50 24.42 -1.05
C ASP A 41 4.22 25.70 -0.24
N LYS A 42 3.30 25.64 0.72
CA LYS A 42 2.89 26.80 1.55
C LYS A 42 3.95 27.16 2.60
N TYR A 43 4.73 26.18 3.08
CA TYR A 43 5.78 26.37 4.08
C TYR A 43 7.11 25.76 3.60
N PRO A 44 7.77 26.34 2.58
CA PRO A 44 9.03 25.82 2.09
C PRO A 44 10.08 25.91 3.20
N ARG A 45 10.47 24.76 3.77
CA ARG A 45 11.61 24.73 4.69
C ARG A 45 12.86 25.01 3.87
N THR A 46 13.57 26.08 4.21
CA THR A 46 14.88 26.37 3.61
C THR A 46 15.87 25.30 4.08
N VAL A 47 16.01 24.22 3.31
CA VAL A 47 17.03 23.21 3.57
C VAL A 47 18.28 23.61 2.81
N SER A 48 19.19 24.32 3.49
CA SER A 48 20.56 24.49 3.01
C SER A 48 21.19 23.11 2.83
N SER A 49 21.66 22.88 1.61
CA SER A 49 22.41 21.70 1.20
C SER A 49 23.71 21.56 2.00
N SER A 50 23.74 20.62 2.94
CA SER A 50 24.97 20.02 3.45
C SER A 50 24.72 18.55 3.71
N SER A 51 25.39 17.72 2.91
CA SER A 51 25.44 16.27 2.99
C SER A 51 25.87 15.80 4.38
N SER A 52 24.97 15.14 5.10
CA SER A 52 25.26 14.32 6.28
C SER A 52 24.13 13.32 6.44
N SER A 53 24.49 12.04 6.41
CA SER A 53 23.62 10.87 6.53
C SER A 53 22.69 10.98 7.74
N ALA A 54 21.41 11.18 7.47
CA ALA A 54 20.33 10.92 8.41
C ALA A 54 19.24 10.18 7.63
N VAL A 55 18.85 9.02 8.16
CA VAL A 55 17.87 8.08 7.62
C VAL A 55 16.54 8.82 7.41
N GLY A 56 16.36 9.33 6.21
CA GLY A 56 15.16 10.03 5.77
C GLY A 56 14.27 9.04 5.02
N SER A 57 13.02 8.95 5.46
CA SER A 57 11.91 8.45 4.66
C SER A 57 11.68 9.39 3.47
N SER A 58 12.60 9.34 2.50
CA SER A 58 12.32 9.87 1.17
C SER A 58 11.14 9.06 0.61
N PRO A 59 10.10 9.70 0.05
CA PRO A 59 9.12 8.96 -0.73
C PRO A 59 9.90 8.23 -1.82
N VAL A 60 9.75 6.92 -1.87
CA VAL A 60 10.36 6.09 -2.91
C VAL A 60 9.80 6.60 -4.24
N HIS A 61 10.65 7.27 -5.00
CA HIS A 61 10.30 7.81 -6.30
C HIS A 61 10.74 6.78 -7.34
N CYS A 62 9.77 6.12 -7.94
CA CYS A 62 10.03 5.19 -9.03
C CYS A 62 10.26 5.96 -10.32
N ASN A 63 11.10 5.41 -11.20
CA ASN A 63 11.40 6.05 -12.48
C ASN A 63 10.21 5.92 -13.44
N ASP A 64 10.29 6.62 -14.57
CA ASP A 64 9.33 6.44 -15.66
C ASP A 64 9.33 4.98 -16.14
N GLY A 65 8.14 4.39 -16.25
CA GLY A 65 7.97 2.97 -16.58
C GLY A 65 8.10 2.00 -15.41
N GLU A 66 8.17 2.49 -14.17
CA GLU A 66 8.11 1.68 -12.94
C GLU A 66 6.86 2.06 -12.11
N MET A 67 6.41 1.14 -11.28
CA MET A 67 5.36 1.36 -10.28
C MET A 67 5.88 1.09 -8.87
N HIS A 68 5.28 1.78 -7.91
CA HIS A 68 5.66 1.72 -6.52
C HIS A 68 4.89 0.63 -5.78
N PHE A 69 5.49 -0.54 -5.62
CA PHE A 69 4.95 -1.65 -4.84
C PHE A 69 5.21 -1.47 -3.34
N THR A 70 4.16 -1.50 -2.54
CA THR A 70 4.24 -1.47 -1.08
C THR A 70 3.44 -2.62 -0.47
N LEU A 71 4.13 -3.53 0.23
CA LEU A 71 3.52 -4.57 1.05
C LEU A 71 3.82 -4.29 2.53
N LYS A 72 2.77 -4.13 3.33
CA LYS A 72 2.87 -4.13 4.78
C LYS A 72 2.38 -5.49 5.27
N LEU A 73 3.25 -6.20 5.95
CA LEU A 73 2.97 -7.51 6.51
C LEU A 73 3.04 -7.41 8.04
N HIS A 74 1.95 -7.76 8.70
CA HIS A 74 1.92 -7.96 10.13
C HIS A 74 1.89 -9.47 10.37
N LEU A 75 3.03 -10.02 10.74
CA LEU A 75 3.14 -11.44 11.03
C LEU A 75 2.43 -11.77 12.34
N ASP A 76 1.76 -12.92 12.38
CA ASP A 76 1.10 -13.45 13.58
C ASP A 76 2.10 -14.25 14.45
N GLU A 77 1.60 -15.15 15.29
CA GLU A 77 2.44 -15.98 16.17
C GLU A 77 3.16 -17.12 15.41
N LYS A 78 2.93 -17.27 14.09
CA LYS A 78 3.51 -18.29 13.22
C LYS A 78 4.23 -17.69 12.00
N PRO A 79 5.20 -16.77 12.21
CA PRO A 79 5.84 -16.03 11.12
C PRO A 79 6.55 -16.93 10.10
N THR A 80 7.05 -18.09 10.52
CA THR A 80 7.76 -19.04 9.65
C THR A 80 6.87 -19.70 8.60
N GLU A 81 5.54 -19.68 8.79
CA GLU A 81 4.56 -20.26 7.87
C GLU A 81 4.22 -19.31 6.72
N THR A 82 4.48 -18.00 6.91
CA THR A 82 4.21 -16.96 5.93
C THR A 82 5.29 -16.86 4.86
N SER A 83 4.86 -16.90 3.60
CA SER A 83 5.70 -16.57 2.44
C SER A 83 4.89 -15.83 1.38
N TRP A 84 5.54 -15.08 0.50
CA TRP A 84 4.87 -14.39 -0.59
C TRP A 84 5.76 -14.24 -1.81
N GLU A 85 5.12 -14.03 -2.95
CA GLU A 85 5.76 -13.82 -4.26
C GLU A 85 4.94 -12.83 -5.10
N VAL A 86 5.63 -12.02 -5.89
CA VAL A 86 5.05 -11.21 -6.96
C VAL A 86 5.52 -11.83 -8.27
N LYS A 87 4.57 -12.23 -9.11
CA LYS A 87 4.84 -12.88 -10.39
C LYS A 87 4.24 -12.12 -11.54
N HIS A 88 4.96 -12.06 -12.66
CA HIS A 88 4.39 -11.62 -13.94
C HIS A 88 3.21 -12.53 -14.31
N LEU A 89 2.06 -11.95 -14.62
CA LEU A 89 0.86 -12.74 -14.94
C LEU A 89 0.96 -13.45 -16.30
N THR A 90 1.81 -12.96 -17.19
CA THR A 90 2.00 -13.50 -18.55
C THR A 90 3.13 -14.51 -18.64
N THR A 91 4.29 -14.18 -18.08
CA THR A 91 5.49 -15.04 -18.14
C THR A 91 5.62 -15.98 -16.96
N PHE A 92 4.92 -15.72 -15.86
CA PHE A 92 5.04 -16.40 -14.57
C PHE A 92 6.41 -16.25 -13.88
N ASP A 93 7.25 -15.33 -14.36
CA ASP A 93 8.53 -15.01 -13.73
C ASP A 93 8.31 -14.32 -12.38
N VAL A 94 9.15 -14.66 -11.39
CA VAL A 94 9.11 -14.05 -10.06
C VAL A 94 9.87 -12.73 -10.08
N GLU A 95 9.17 -11.63 -9.81
CA GLU A 95 9.74 -10.29 -9.70
C GLU A 95 10.26 -10.04 -8.27
N LEU A 96 9.47 -10.37 -7.26
CA LEU A 96 9.81 -10.21 -5.84
C LEU A 96 9.34 -11.43 -5.05
N SER A 97 10.00 -11.72 -3.94
CA SER A 97 9.56 -12.74 -2.99
C SER A 97 10.07 -12.48 -1.57
N GLY A 98 9.40 -13.09 -0.60
CA GLY A 98 9.81 -13.07 0.81
C GLY A 98 9.33 -14.31 1.55
N ALA A 99 10.16 -14.83 2.45
CA ALA A 99 9.90 -16.04 3.24
C ALA A 99 10.84 -16.11 4.45
N ASN A 100 10.72 -17.17 5.26
CA ASN A 100 11.60 -17.51 6.38
C ASN A 100 11.63 -16.45 7.50
N TYR A 101 10.45 -15.94 7.89
CA TYR A 101 10.36 -15.01 8.99
C TYR A 101 10.50 -15.75 10.32
N GLU A 102 11.64 -15.60 11.00
CA GLU A 102 11.90 -16.28 12.28
C GLU A 102 11.19 -15.60 13.47
N ASN A 103 10.83 -14.33 13.32
CA ASN A 103 10.22 -13.52 14.37
C ASN A 103 8.96 -12.82 13.82
N GLY A 104 7.96 -12.64 14.69
CA GLY A 104 6.76 -11.88 14.35
C GLY A 104 7.01 -10.36 14.26
N GLY A 105 5.93 -9.61 14.04
CA GLY A 105 5.97 -8.15 13.97
C GLY A 105 5.72 -7.60 12.57
N MET A 106 6.03 -6.31 12.37
CA MET A 106 5.77 -5.62 11.12
C MET A 106 6.96 -5.71 10.16
N VAL A 107 6.70 -6.16 8.94
CA VAL A 107 7.62 -6.11 7.81
C VAL A 107 7.05 -5.16 6.77
N LEU A 108 7.86 -4.18 6.36
CA LEU A 108 7.51 -3.23 5.30
C LEU A 108 8.41 -3.49 4.10
N ILE A 109 7.79 -3.83 2.98
CA ILE A 109 8.44 -3.96 1.69
C ILE A 109 7.99 -2.78 0.86
N ASN A 110 8.97 -2.07 0.32
CA ASN A 110 8.77 -0.88 -0.45
C ASN A 110 9.79 -0.93 -1.60
N GLN A 111 9.31 -1.21 -2.81
CA GLN A 111 10.15 -1.42 -3.99
C GLN A 111 9.54 -0.77 -5.23
N CYS A 112 10.39 -0.32 -6.14
CA CYS A 112 10.00 -0.01 -7.50
C CYS A 112 10.15 -1.28 -8.33
N ILE A 113 9.12 -1.63 -9.08
CA ILE A 113 9.13 -2.73 -10.04
C ILE A 113 8.68 -2.20 -11.40
N PRO A 114 9.09 -2.83 -12.52
CA PRO A 114 8.63 -2.42 -13.85
C PRO A 114 7.11 -2.31 -13.91
N ALA A 115 6.59 -1.35 -14.66
CA ALA A 115 5.16 -1.16 -14.82
C ALA A 115 4.58 -2.25 -15.75
N ASP A 116 4.13 -3.36 -15.17
CA ASP A 116 3.52 -4.50 -15.87
C ASP A 116 2.29 -5.03 -15.10
N CYS A 117 1.77 -6.18 -15.53
CA CYS A 117 0.67 -6.90 -14.92
C CYS A 117 1.18 -8.05 -14.05
N TYR A 118 0.87 -8.00 -12.76
CA TYR A 118 1.41 -8.90 -11.76
C TYR A 118 0.33 -9.60 -10.94
N SER A 119 0.70 -10.75 -10.39
CA SER A 119 -0.02 -11.48 -9.35
C SER A 119 0.80 -11.45 -8.07
N PHE A 120 0.23 -10.88 -7.01
CA PHE A 120 0.72 -11.06 -5.65
C PHE A 120 0.11 -12.32 -5.05
N VAL A 121 0.95 -13.23 -4.59
CA VAL A 121 0.52 -14.46 -3.89
C VAL A 121 1.14 -14.45 -2.52
N ILE A 122 0.32 -14.54 -1.48
CA ILE A 122 0.76 -14.78 -0.11
C ILE A 122 0.27 -16.15 0.33
N LYS A 123 1.12 -16.89 1.03
CA LYS A 123 0.89 -18.27 1.44
C LYS A 123 1.12 -18.42 2.92
N ASP A 124 0.32 -19.27 3.51
CA ASP A 124 0.46 -19.76 4.87
C ASP A 124 0.50 -21.30 4.83
N SER A 125 1.60 -21.88 5.30
CA SER A 125 1.76 -23.34 5.27
C SER A 125 0.96 -24.06 6.37
N GLY A 126 0.51 -23.35 7.40
CA GLY A 126 -0.37 -23.86 8.47
C GLY A 126 -1.81 -24.06 7.97
N GLY A 127 -2.24 -23.24 7.02
CA GLY A 127 -3.54 -23.30 6.36
C GLY A 127 -4.67 -22.62 7.13
N ASP A 128 -4.36 -21.94 8.23
CA ASP A 128 -5.25 -21.11 9.04
C ASP A 128 -5.16 -19.62 8.67
N GLY A 129 -4.26 -19.27 7.75
CA GLY A 129 -4.03 -17.92 7.31
C GLY A 129 -3.20 -17.15 8.33
N MET A 130 -3.33 -15.82 8.34
CA MET A 130 -2.56 -14.96 9.26
C MET A 130 -3.41 -14.37 10.38
N CYS A 131 -4.64 -14.87 10.57
CA CYS A 131 -5.56 -14.32 11.55
C CYS A 131 -6.37 -15.39 12.26
N CYS A 132 -6.47 -15.16 13.57
CA CYS A 132 -7.69 -15.03 14.37
C CYS A 132 -7.66 -15.97 15.59
N ASP A 133 -7.08 -17.15 15.42
CA ASP A 133 -6.93 -18.14 16.49
C ASP A 133 -5.48 -18.20 17.04
N HIS A 134 -4.48 -17.85 16.24
CA HIS A 134 -3.05 -17.87 16.58
C HIS A 134 -2.36 -16.50 16.45
N GLY A 135 -3.09 -15.45 16.87
CA GLY A 135 -2.63 -14.07 16.81
C GLY A 135 -3.34 -13.24 15.74
N THR A 136 -3.06 -11.95 15.77
CA THR A 136 -3.67 -10.96 14.87
C THR A 136 -2.64 -10.45 13.87
N GLY A 137 -2.36 -11.25 12.85
CA GLY A 137 -1.58 -10.83 11.70
C GLY A 137 -2.45 -10.31 10.55
N GLY A 138 -1.84 -10.20 9.38
CA GLY A 138 -2.48 -9.79 8.14
C GLY A 138 -1.55 -8.98 7.26
N TYR A 139 -2.08 -8.48 6.15
CA TYR A 139 -1.29 -7.68 5.23
C TYR A 139 -2.12 -6.57 4.58
N SER A 140 -1.43 -5.56 4.05
CA SER A 140 -2.01 -4.58 3.15
C SER A 140 -1.09 -4.38 1.95
N LEU A 141 -1.67 -4.31 0.76
CA LEU A 141 -0.96 -4.12 -0.50
C LEU A 141 -1.36 -2.78 -1.10
N LEU A 142 -0.38 -1.96 -1.44
CA LEU A 142 -0.56 -0.68 -2.13
C LEU A 142 0.34 -0.63 -3.38
N VAL A 143 -0.18 -0.01 -4.44
CA VAL A 143 0.54 0.24 -5.69
C VAL A 143 0.38 1.72 -6.02
N ASP A 144 1.48 2.44 -6.18
CA ASP A 144 1.49 3.90 -6.41
C ASP A 144 0.66 4.67 -5.36
N GLY A 145 0.72 4.20 -4.11
CA GLY A 145 -0.06 4.75 -2.99
C GLY A 145 -1.54 4.34 -2.96
N THR A 146 -2.06 3.71 -4.00
CA THR A 146 -3.44 3.22 -4.06
C THR A 146 -3.54 1.85 -3.38
N ALA A 147 -4.46 1.69 -2.43
CA ALA A 147 -4.66 0.42 -1.74
C ALA A 147 -5.36 -0.60 -2.66
N ILE A 148 -4.65 -1.66 -3.04
CA ILE A 148 -5.22 -2.82 -3.74
C ILE A 148 -5.86 -3.77 -2.73
N VAL A 149 -5.20 -3.97 -1.59
CA VAL A 149 -5.73 -4.72 -0.45
C VAL A 149 -5.58 -3.85 0.78
N PRO A 150 -6.65 -3.20 1.26
CA PRO A 150 -6.57 -2.39 2.48
C PRO A 150 -6.34 -3.27 3.71
N LYS A 151 -6.90 -4.49 3.72
CA LYS A 151 -6.73 -5.45 4.81
C LYS A 151 -6.98 -6.89 4.34
N GLY A 152 -5.92 -7.69 4.27
CA GLY A 152 -5.95 -9.13 4.07
C GLY A 152 -5.50 -9.89 5.32
N GLY A 153 -5.46 -11.22 5.22
CA GLY A 153 -5.01 -12.10 6.31
C GLY A 153 -6.00 -13.19 6.73
N ARG A 154 -7.23 -13.17 6.21
CA ARG A 154 -8.23 -14.23 6.40
C ARG A 154 -8.33 -15.07 5.14
N PHE A 155 -7.45 -16.06 5.04
CA PHE A 155 -7.43 -17.05 3.99
C PHE A 155 -7.04 -18.39 4.59
N GLY A 156 -7.12 -19.47 3.81
CA GLY A 156 -6.63 -20.78 4.24
C GLY A 156 -5.12 -20.86 3.99
N THR A 157 -4.75 -21.52 2.90
CA THR A 157 -3.34 -21.72 2.52
C THR A 157 -2.75 -20.59 1.69
N GLU A 158 -3.57 -19.81 0.97
CA GLU A 158 -3.09 -18.69 0.15
C GLU A 158 -4.17 -17.66 -0.14
N ASP A 159 -3.72 -16.44 -0.45
CA ASP A 159 -4.51 -15.34 -1.01
C ASP A 159 -3.78 -14.78 -2.24
N VAL A 160 -4.53 -14.46 -3.30
CA VAL A 160 -3.98 -14.15 -4.64
C VAL A 160 -4.63 -12.89 -5.18
N GLN A 161 -3.83 -11.85 -5.41
CA GLN A 161 -4.31 -10.53 -5.80
C GLN A 161 -3.58 -10.02 -7.04
N ALA A 162 -4.33 -9.77 -8.10
CA ALA A 162 -3.80 -9.15 -9.31
C ALA A 162 -3.65 -7.64 -9.14
N PHE A 163 -2.59 -7.06 -9.70
CA PHE A 163 -2.36 -5.61 -9.67
C PHE A 163 -1.50 -5.14 -10.84
N GLY A 164 -1.42 -3.81 -11.00
CA GLY A 164 -0.65 -3.16 -12.05
C GLY A 164 -1.47 -2.95 -13.33
N SER A 165 -0.79 -2.89 -14.47
CA SER A 165 -1.39 -2.60 -15.80
C SER A 165 -2.10 -3.81 -16.39
N CYS A 166 -2.69 -4.66 -15.54
CA CYS A 166 -3.58 -5.70 -15.99
C CYS A 166 -4.78 -5.03 -16.65
N ALA A 167 -5.09 -5.40 -17.88
CA ALA A 167 -6.33 -5.00 -18.50
C ALA A 167 -7.48 -5.61 -17.68
N VAL A 168 -7.92 -4.94 -16.62
CA VAL A 168 -9.18 -5.24 -15.97
C VAL A 168 -10.25 -4.69 -16.91
N PRO A 169 -11.03 -5.54 -17.61
CA PRO A 169 -12.17 -5.02 -18.33
C PRO A 169 -13.05 -4.26 -17.34
N SER A 170 -13.49 -3.07 -17.75
CA SER A 170 -14.26 -2.06 -17.01
C SER A 170 -15.54 -2.59 -16.31
N GLU A 171 -15.87 -3.87 -16.41
CA GLU A 171 -17.08 -4.47 -15.84
C GLU A 171 -16.89 -5.07 -14.45
N TYR A 172 -15.65 -5.26 -13.95
CA TYR A 172 -15.43 -5.85 -12.63
C TYR A 172 -15.50 -4.85 -11.45
N VAL A 173 -15.58 -3.54 -11.73
CA VAL A 173 -15.68 -2.48 -10.70
C VAL A 173 -17.07 -2.42 -10.04
N MET A 174 -18.08 -3.11 -10.59
CA MET A 174 -19.48 -3.04 -10.12
C MET A 174 -19.89 -4.20 -9.18
N MET A 175 -18.96 -5.05 -8.75
CA MET A 175 -19.28 -6.23 -7.92
C MET A 175 -18.41 -6.30 -6.65
N ALA A 176 -18.39 -5.22 -5.86
CA ALA A 176 -18.09 -5.32 -4.44
C ALA A 176 -19.39 -5.02 -3.66
N PRO A 177 -19.89 -5.95 -2.81
CA PRO A 177 -21.11 -5.77 -2.03
C PRO A 177 -20.98 -4.73 -0.92
#